data_AF-A0A519MM51-F1
#
_entry.id   AF-A0A519MM51-F1
#
_cell.length_a   1.000
_cell.length_b   1.000
_cell.length_c   1.000
_cell.angle_alpha   90.00
_cell.angle_beta   90.00
_cell.angle_gamma   90.00
#
_symmetry.space_group_name_H-M   'P 1'
#
loop_
_entity.id
_entity.type
_entity.pdbx_description
1 polymer ?
#
loop_
_entity_poly.entity_id
_entity_poly.type
_entity_poly.pdbx_seq_one_letter_code
_entity_poly.pdbx_strand_id
1 'polypeptide(L)' 'MMDNAQLANASLNDIVFEGRNKAYGAYDLRRIYGRNVTRALILGAFFLCFLVLIPAVARYLEEHKPKEALNLK' A
#
# COMPACT_ATOMS: atom_id res chain seq x y z
N MET A 1 1.94 15.17 -32.07
CA MET A 1 1.85 13.73 -32.33
C MET A 1 3.12 13.10 -31.79
N MET A 2 2.99 11.99 -31.05
CA MET A 2 4.11 11.20 -30.55
C MET A 2 4.79 10.47 -31.70
N ASP A 3 6.11 10.35 -31.64
CA ASP A 3 6.86 9.56 -32.61
C ASP A 3 6.85 8.06 -32.25
N ASN A 4 7.38 7.22 -33.14
CA ASN A 4 7.40 5.76 -32.97
C ASN A 4 8.20 5.31 -31.74
N ALA A 5 9.27 6.01 -31.36
CA ALA A 5 10.10 5.67 -30.21
C ALA A 5 9.38 6.00 -28.89
N GLN A 6 8.60 7.09 -28.88
CA GLN A 6 7.75 7.48 -27.77
C GLN A 6 6.55 6.53 -27.60
N LEU A 7 5.94 6.09 -28.71
CA LEU A 7 4.85 5.11 -28.71
C LEU A 7 5.27 3.76 -28.11
N ALA A 8 6.49 3.29 -28.39
CA ALA A 8 7.00 2.03 -27.86
C ALA A 8 7.04 1.97 -26.32
N ASN A 9 7.16 3.12 -25.66
CA ASN A 9 7.23 3.24 -24.21
C ASN A 9 6.00 3.90 -23.58
N ALA A 10 5.00 4.24 -24.41
CA ALA A 10 3.81 4.96 -23.96
C ALA A 10 2.89 4.04 -23.16
N SER A 11 2.36 4.52 -22.05
CA SER A 11 1.27 3.82 -21.38
C SER A 11 -0.02 3.96 -22.21
N LEU A 12 -0.98 3.06 -22.00
CA LEU A 12 -2.31 3.18 -22.62
C LEU A 12 -2.95 4.55 -22.33
N ASN A 13 -2.74 5.08 -21.12
CA ASN A 13 -3.22 6.42 -20.76
C ASN A 13 -2.53 7.52 -21.57
N ASP A 14 -1.26 7.35 -21.95
CA ASP A 14 -0.56 8.33 -22.78
C ASP A 14 -1.13 8.38 -24.20
N ILE A 15 -1.46 7.21 -24.75
CA ILE A 15 -2.03 7.05 -26.09
C ILE A 15 -3.47 7.56 -26.14
N VAL A 16 -4.33 7.14 -25.19
CA VAL A 16 -5.74 7.56 -25.14
C VAL A 16 -5.90 9.07 -24.93
N PHE A 17 -4.94 9.69 -24.25
CA PHE A 17 -4.93 11.12 -24.00
C PHE A 17 -3.99 11.91 -24.94
N GLU A 18 -3.51 11.30 -26.01
CA GLU A 18 -2.72 12.01 -27.00
C GLU A 18 -3.57 13.11 -27.67
N GLY A 19 -3.04 14.33 -27.78
CA GLY A 19 -3.75 15.47 -28.37
C GLY A 19 -4.93 16.01 -27.55
N ARG A 20 -5.16 15.49 -26.35
CA ARG A 20 -6.23 15.92 -25.42
C ARG A 20 -5.64 16.72 -24.27
N ASN A 21 -6.50 17.50 -23.58
CA ASN A 21 -6.08 18.21 -22.37
C ASN A 21 -5.82 17.20 -21.22
N LYS A 22 -4.55 16.93 -20.94
CA LYS A 22 -4.11 16.08 -19.81
C LYS A 22 -4.24 16.77 -18.45
N ALA A 23 -4.35 18.09 -18.42
CA ALA A 23 -4.42 18.88 -17.19
C ALA A 23 -5.83 18.86 -16.53
N TYR A 24 -6.87 18.35 -17.19
CA TYR A 24 -8.22 18.26 -16.61
C TYR A 24 -8.38 17.10 -15.58
N GLY A 25 -7.31 16.75 -14.86
CA GLY A 25 -7.31 15.83 -13.72
C GLY A 25 -7.56 14.34 -14.00
N ALA A 26 -8.31 13.99 -15.05
CA ALA A 26 -8.68 12.61 -15.36
C ALA A 26 -7.50 11.73 -15.81
N TYR A 27 -6.46 12.32 -16.42
CA TYR A 27 -5.22 11.63 -16.76
C TYR A 27 -4.38 11.37 -15.49
N ASP A 28 -4.21 12.39 -14.64
CA ASP A 28 -3.48 12.27 -13.39
C ASP A 28 -4.11 11.24 -12.45
N LEU A 29 -5.44 11.22 -12.35
CA LEU A 29 -6.16 10.25 -11.52
C LEU A 29 -5.85 8.80 -11.93
N ARG A 30 -5.82 8.51 -13.24
CA ARG A 30 -5.47 7.18 -13.76
C ARG A 30 -4.02 6.83 -13.51
N ARG A 31 -3.10 7.81 -13.61
CA ARG A 31 -1.68 7.60 -13.37
C ARG A 31 -1.37 7.31 -11.89
N ILE A 32 -2.05 7.98 -10.96
CA ILE A 32 -1.82 7.80 -9.52
C ILE A 32 -2.63 6.65 -8.92
N TYR A 33 -3.70 6.20 -9.57
CA TYR A 33 -4.64 5.19 -9.04
C TYR A 33 -3.93 3.92 -8.56
N GLY A 34 -3.11 3.29 -9.43
CA GLY A 34 -2.42 2.05 -9.07
C GLY A 34 -1.54 2.18 -7.82
N ARG A 35 -0.79 3.28 -7.73
CA ARG A 35 0.04 3.60 -6.56
C ARG A 35 -0.80 3.76 -5.28
N ASN A 36 -1.94 4.42 -5.38
CA ASN A 36 -2.83 4.61 -4.24
C ASN A 36 -3.45 3.28 -3.78
N VAL A 37 -3.87 2.42 -4.73
CA VAL A 37 -4.37 1.07 -4.42
C VAL A 37 -3.31 0.23 -3.72
N THR A 38 -2.08 0.19 -4.24
CA THR A 38 -0.97 -0.54 -3.60
C THR A 38 -0.69 -0.02 -2.20
N ARG A 39 -0.65 1.30 -2.01
CA ARG A 39 -0.47 1.91 -0.67
C ARG A 39 -1.59 1.53 0.28
N ALA A 40 -2.84 1.62 -0.16
CA ALA A 40 -4.01 1.26 0.65
C ALA A 40 -3.96 -0.22 1.05
N LEU A 41 -3.60 -1.11 0.13
CA LEU A 41 -3.47 -2.54 0.40
C LEU A 41 -2.39 -2.81 1.46
N ILE A 42 -1.20 -2.21 1.32
CA ILE A 42 -0.10 -2.40 2.27
C ILE A 42 -0.48 -1.87 3.66
N LEU A 43 -1.03 -0.66 3.72
CA LEU A 43 -1.43 -0.05 5.00
C LEU A 43 -2.55 -0.84 5.67
N GLY A 44 -3.55 -1.28 4.91
CA GLY A 44 -4.64 -2.10 5.42
C GLY A 44 -4.17 -3.47 5.92
N ALA A 45 -3.32 -4.15 5.15
CA ALA A 45 -2.74 -5.43 5.55
C ALA A 45 -1.90 -5.29 6.82
N PHE A 46 -1.05 -4.26 6.89
CA PHE A 46 -0.26 -3.95 8.07
C PHE A 46 -1.18 -3.75 9.28
N PHE A 47 -2.18 -2.87 9.18
CA PHE A 47 -3.11 -2.60 10.29
C PHE A 47 -3.83 -3.87 10.79
N LEU A 48 -4.31 -4.71 9.87
CA LEU A 48 -4.93 -5.99 10.21
C LEU A 48 -3.95 -6.96 10.87
N CYS A 49 -2.71 -7.03 10.40
CA CYS A 49 -1.67 -7.84 11.03
C CYS A 49 -1.42 -7.39 12.47
N PHE A 50 -1.31 -6.09 12.75
CA PHE A 50 -1.12 -5.60 14.13
C PHE A 50 -2.32 -5.91 15.02
N LEU A 51 -3.54 -5.74 14.51
CA LEU A 51 -4.76 -6.07 15.24
C LEU A 51 -4.78 -7.52 15.74
N VAL A 52 -4.26 -8.46 14.95
CA VAL A 52 -4.20 -9.89 15.32
C VAL A 52 -2.95 -10.22 16.13
N LEU A 53 -1.78 -9.72 15.71
CA LEU A 53 -0.49 -10.08 16.29
C LEU A 53 -0.28 -9.50 17.68
N ILE A 54 -0.72 -8.26 17.96
CA ILE A 54 -0.53 -7.64 19.28
C ILE A 54 -1.11 -8.51 20.41
N PRO A 55 -2.42 -8.88 20.40
CA PRO A 55 -2.97 -9.71 21.47
C PRO A 55 -2.40 -11.13 21.44
N ALA A 56 -2.09 -11.69 20.27
CA ALA A 56 -1.48 -13.02 20.17
C ALA A 56 -0.11 -13.07 20.85
N VAL A 57 0.75 -12.08 20.60
CA VAL A 57 2.07 -11.95 21.22
C VAL A 57 1.95 -11.65 22.71
N ALA A 58 1.03 -10.77 23.12
CA ALA A 58 0.81 -10.46 24.54
C ALA A 58 0.45 -11.73 25.34
N ARG A 59 -0.49 -12.54 24.82
CA ARG A 59 -0.87 -13.82 25.44
C ARG A 59 0.30 -14.80 25.51
N TYR A 60 1.07 -14.91 24.43
CA TYR A 60 2.26 -15.77 24.40
C TYR A 60 3.29 -15.37 25.49
N LEU A 61 3.53 -14.07 25.66
CA LEU A 61 4.46 -13.55 26.66
C LEU A 61 3.94 -13.76 28.10
N GLU A 62 2.64 -13.57 28.35
CA GLU A 62 2.04 -13.82 29.67
C GLU A 62 2.14 -15.28 30.10
N GLU A 63 1.88 -16.21 29.17
CA GLU A 63 1.96 -17.66 29.43
C GLU A 63 3.38 -18.12 29.79
N HIS A 64 4.40 -17.43 29.26
CA HIS A 64 5.82 -17.79 29.43
C HIS A 64 6.54 -16.91 30.49
N LYS A 65 5.81 -16.13 31.30
CA LYS A 65 6.44 -15.36 32.39
C LYS A 65 7.07 -16.30 33.43
N PRO A 66 8.36 -16.15 33.76
CA PRO A 66 9.02 -16.98 34.77
C PRO A 66 8.40 -16.72 36.15
N LYS A 67 8.12 -17.81 36.89
CA LYS A 67 7.45 -17.80 38.20
C LYS A 67 8.26 -17.08 39.32
N GLU A 68 9.51 -16.72 39.07
CA GLU A 68 10.37 -15.98 40.02
C GLU A 68 9.92 -14.53 40.26
N ALA A 69 9.35 -13.85 39.25
CA ALA A 69 8.88 -12.47 39.41
C ALA A 69 7.61 -12.35 40.28
N LEU A 70 6.97 -13.46 40.64
CA LEU A 70 5.75 -13.49 41.44
C LEU A 70 6.02 -13.65 42.96
N ASN A 71 7.29 -13.81 43.37
CA ASN A 71 7.69 -14.01 44.77
C ASN A 71 8.40 -12.80 45.40
N LEU A 72 8.55 -11.68 44.70
CA LEU A 72 8.97 -10.42 45.32
C LEU A 72 7.71 -9.66 45.75
N LYS A 73 7.48 -9.71 47.06
CA LYS A 73 6.36 -9.14 47.80
C LYS A 73 6.27 -7.62 47.67
#